data_AF-A0A974ACX4-F1
#
_entry.id   AF-A0A974ACX4-F1
#
_cell.length_a   1.000
_cell.length_b   1.000
_cell.length_c   1.000
_cell.angle_alpha   90.00
_cell.angle_beta   90.00
_cell.angle_gamma   90.00
#
_symmetry.space_group_name_H-M   'P 1'
#
loop_
_entity.id
_entity.type
_entity.pdbx_description
1 polymer ?
#
loop_
_entity_poly.entity_id
_entity_poly.type
_entity_poly.pdbx_seq_one_letter_code
_entity_poly.pdbx_strand_id
1 'polypeptide(L)' 'MCGAALARYFKHLNWLQQVWFAGSHSDVGGSYPENEARLSLAGLNGACGRDLPDGKTPDGSGIKVDDRVLKLNPDPLGP' A
#
# COMPACT_ATOMS: atom_id res chain seq x y z
N MET A 1 -26.05 3.84 28.99
CA MET A 1 -25.51 5.21 28.81
C MET A 1 -24.31 5.09 27.88
N CYS A 2 -24.51 5.31 26.58
CA CYS A 2 -24.22 6.55 25.85
C CYS A 2 -22.74 6.66 25.47
N GLY A 3 -22.47 6.52 24.17
CA GLY A 3 -21.15 6.62 23.54
C GLY A 3 -21.22 6.37 22.04
N ALA A 4 -22.28 6.87 21.39
CA ALA A 4 -22.39 6.89 19.94
C ALA A 4 -21.62 8.09 19.40
N ALA A 5 -20.56 7.85 18.63
CA ALA A 5 -20.10 8.78 17.61
C ALA A 5 -19.21 8.04 16.58
N LEU A 6 -19.62 8.11 15.32
CA LEU A 6 -18.73 8.11 14.14
C LEU A 6 -18.22 6.80 13.51
N ALA A 7 -18.95 5.69 13.56
CA ALA A 7 -18.90 4.76 12.42
C ALA A 7 -19.71 5.37 11.27
N ARG A 8 -19.15 6.41 10.64
CA ARG A 8 -19.70 7.04 9.44
C ARG A 8 -20.02 5.94 8.44
N TYR A 9 -21.23 6.00 7.90
CA TYR A 9 -21.74 5.22 6.78
C TYR A 9 -20.81 5.37 5.55
N PHE A 10 -19.65 4.71 5.57
CA PHE A 10 -18.88 4.48 4.35
C PHE A 10 -19.58 3.34 3.63
N LYS A 11 -20.46 3.72 2.71
CA LYS A 11 -20.94 2.81 1.68
C LYS A 11 -19.70 2.41 0.87
N HIS A 12 -19.02 1.35 1.29
CA HIS A 12 -17.82 0.87 0.62
C HIS A 12 -18.20 0.56 -0.82
N LEU A 13 -17.62 1.31 -1.74
CA LEU A 13 -17.74 1.04 -3.16
C LEU A 13 -17.06 -0.31 -3.38
N ASN A 14 -17.79 -1.27 -3.94
CA ASN A 14 -17.30 -2.62 -4.21
C ASN A 14 -16.07 -2.66 -5.14
N TRP A 15 -15.75 -1.54 -5.78
CA TRP A 15 -14.61 -1.37 -6.67
C TRP A 15 -13.44 -0.58 -6.05
N LEU A 16 -13.62 0.07 -4.89
CA LEU A 16 -12.59 0.89 -4.25
C LEU A 16 -12.12 0.26 -2.94
N GLN A 17 -10.86 -0.16 -2.92
CA GLN A 17 -10.19 -0.58 -1.70
C GLN A 17 -9.40 0.59 -1.10
N GLN A 18 -9.79 1.03 0.10
CA GLN A 18 -9.08 2.04 0.86
C GLN A 18 -8.34 1.37 2.02
N VAL A 19 -7.03 1.61 2.11
CA VAL A 19 -6.14 1.02 3.10
C VAL A 19 -5.46 2.14 3.89
N TRP A 20 -5.32 1.94 5.20
CA TRP A 20 -4.63 2.87 6.08
C TRP A 20 -3.26 2.31 6.44
N PHE A 21 -2.22 3.12 6.23
CA PHE A 21 -0.86 2.82 6.61
C PHE A 21 -0.44 3.73 7.77
N ALA A 22 0.43 3.24 8.64
CA ALA A 22 1.06 4.06 9.66
C ALA A 22 2.13 4.97 9.03
N GLY A 23 2.34 6.15 9.61
CA GLY A 23 3.39 7.09 9.20
C GLY A 23 2.86 8.38 8.55
N SER A 24 3.80 9.17 8.06
CA SER A 24 3.61 10.41 7.31
C SER A 24 3.38 10.14 5.82
N HIS A 25 3.17 11.20 5.03
CA HIS A 25 2.96 11.10 3.59
C HIS A 25 4.07 10.33 2.86
N SER A 26 5.33 10.56 3.26
CA SER A 26 6.49 9.91 2.66
C SER A 26 6.72 8.47 3.11
N ASP A 27 6.08 8.05 4.21
CA ASP A 27 6.05 6.65 4.64
C ASP A 27 5.10 5.80 3.79
N VAL A 28 4.34 6.41 2.87
CA VAL A 28 3.50 5.71 1.88
C VAL A 28 3.95 6.05 0.46
N GLY A 29 4.18 7.32 0.18
CA GLY A 29 4.59 7.81 -1.14
C GLY A 29 6.08 7.65 -1.45
N GLY A 30 6.89 7.27 -0.46
CA GLY A 30 8.35 7.33 -0.58
C GLY A 30 8.88 8.78 -0.52
N SER A 31 10.20 8.90 -0.74
CA SER A 31 11.05 10.12 -0.77
C SER A 31 12.27 9.99 0.14
N TYR A 32 12.21 9.08 1.11
CA TYR A 32 13.31 8.78 2.01
C TYR A 32 14.47 8.13 1.25
N PRO A 33 15.73 8.40 1.66
CA PRO A 33 16.87 7.59 1.27
C PRO A 33 16.61 6.11 1.57
N GLU A 34 17.23 5.22 0.80
CA GLU A 34 17.02 3.77 0.89
C GLU A 34 17.08 3.22 2.32
N ASN A 35 18.06 3.67 3.11
CA ASN A 35 18.27 3.23 4.48
C ASN A 35 17.17 3.69 5.47
N GLU A 36 16.38 4.69 5.10
CA GLU A 36 15.28 5.26 5.89
C GLU A 36 13.90 4.87 5.35
N ALA A 37 13.83 4.27 4.16
CA ALA A 37 12.61 3.96 3.43
C ALA A 37 11.91 2.66 3.88
N ARG A 38 12.21 2.11 5.07
CA ARG A 38 11.67 0.80 5.49
C ARG A 38 10.13 0.79 5.60
N LEU A 39 9.54 1.89 6.05
CA LEU A 39 8.08 1.98 6.20
C LEU A 39 7.37 2.23 4.86
N SER A 40 7.95 3.07 3.99
CA SER A 40 7.47 3.26 2.60
C SER A 40 7.58 2.00 1.75
N LEU A 41 8.59 1.17 2.01
CA LEU A 41 8.74 -0.14 1.40
C LEU A 41 7.61 -1.10 1.81
N ALA A 42 7.17 -1.05 3.06
CA ALA A 42 6.03 -1.84 3.53
C ALA A 42 4.71 -1.36 2.88
N GLY A 43 4.52 -0.03 2.77
CA GLY A 43 3.38 0.56 2.05
C GLY A 43 3.32 0.12 0.58
N LEU A 44 4.46 0.19 -0.12
CA LEU A 44 4.56 -0.23 -1.53
C LEU A 44 4.37 -1.75 -1.70
N ASN A 45 4.96 -2.57 -0.83
CA ASN A 45 4.75 -4.03 -0.83
C ASN A 45 3.27 -4.39 -0.65
N GLY A 46 2.59 -3.71 0.28
CA GLY A 46 1.16 -3.90 0.49
C GLY A 46 0.38 -3.53 -0.77
N ALA A 47 0.62 -2.34 -1.32
CA ALA A 47 -0.07 -1.82 -2.49
C ALA A 47 0.11 -2.70 -3.75
N CYS A 48 1.33 -3.13 -4.04
CA CYS A 48 1.70 -3.80 -5.28
C CYS A 48 1.63 -5.34 -5.23
N GLY A 49 0.72 -5.92 -4.45
CA GLY A 49 0.35 -7.33 -4.67
C GLY A 49 0.95 -8.36 -3.72
N ARG A 50 1.51 -7.96 -2.56
CA ARG A 50 1.77 -8.93 -1.49
C ARG A 50 0.62 -9.05 -0.50
N ASP A 51 -0.06 -7.93 -0.21
CA ASP A 51 -1.17 -7.87 0.75
C ASP A 51 -2.50 -7.37 0.15
N LEU A 52 -2.48 -6.72 -1.03
CA LEU A 52 -3.67 -6.26 -1.76
C LEU A 52 -3.85 -7.00 -3.10
N PRO A 53 -5.07 -7.04 -3.68
CA PRO A 53 -5.32 -7.67 -4.97
C PRO A 53 -4.46 -7.06 -6.07
N ASP A 54 -3.68 -7.90 -6.76
CA ASP A 54 -2.97 -7.51 -7.97
C ASP A 54 -3.90 -7.61 -9.18
N GLY A 55 -3.54 -6.93 -10.28
CA GLY A 55 -4.32 -6.92 -11.53
C GLY A 55 -4.38 -8.27 -12.26
N LYS A 56 -4.02 -9.37 -11.59
CA LYS A 56 -4.08 -10.76 -12.10
C LYS A 56 -5.37 -11.47 -11.66
N THR A 57 -6.25 -10.82 -10.91
CA THR A 57 -7.56 -11.39 -10.58
C THR A 57 -8.39 -11.66 -11.85
N PRO A 58 -9.33 -12.64 -11.82
CA PRO A 58 -10.13 -13.00 -12.99
C PRO A 58 -11.00 -11.86 -13.57
N ASP A 59 -11.37 -10.89 -12.73
CA ASP A 59 -12.11 -9.69 -13.12
C ASP A 59 -11.19 -8.55 -13.60
N GLY A 60 -9.87 -8.76 -13.57
CA GLY A 60 -8.85 -7.79 -13.98
C GLY A 60 -8.78 -6.56 -13.07
N SER A 61 -9.35 -6.64 -11.86
CA SER A 61 -9.32 -5.58 -10.86
C SER A 61 -8.00 -5.61 -10.09
N GLY A 62 -7.52 -4.45 -9.62
CA GLY A 62 -6.26 -4.34 -8.88
C GLY A 62 -5.09 -3.71 -9.65
N ILE A 63 -3.96 -3.57 -8.96
CA ILE A 63 -2.79 -2.85 -9.50
C ILE A 63 -2.02 -3.79 -10.43
N LYS A 64 -1.79 -3.37 -11.68
CA LYS A 64 -0.92 -4.10 -12.60
C LYS A 64 0.53 -3.91 -12.19
N VAL A 65 1.22 -5.02 -11.97
CA VAL A 65 2.61 -5.03 -11.47
C VAL A 65 3.50 -5.71 -12.49
N ASP A 66 4.63 -5.08 -12.80
CA ASP A 66 5.71 -5.66 -13.58
C ASP A 66 6.90 -5.92 -12.65
N ASP A 67 7.07 -7.20 -12.29
CA ASP A 67 8.11 -7.66 -11.36
C ASP A 67 9.54 -7.41 -11.88
N ARG A 68 9.72 -7.12 -13.17
CA ARG A 68 11.03 -6.82 -13.75
C ARG A 68 11.53 -5.44 -13.31
N VAL A 69 10.61 -4.51 -13.09
CA VAL A 69 10.91 -3.12 -12.71
C VAL A 69 10.60 -2.85 -11.24
N LEU A 70 9.71 -3.62 -10.61
CA LEU A 70 9.38 -3.44 -9.20
C LEU A 70 10.51 -3.97 -8.30
N LYS A 71 11.23 -3.05 -7.63
CA LYS A 71 12.29 -3.35 -6.67
C LYS A 71 11.80 -3.01 -5.26
N LEU A 72 11.47 -4.06 -4.50
CA LEU A 72 10.93 -3.96 -3.13
C LEU A 72 11.96 -4.29 -2.07
N ASN A 73 13.19 -4.58 -2.46
CA ASN A 73 14.29 -4.79 -1.53
C ASN A 73 15.38 -3.78 -1.88
N PRO A 74 16.01 -3.18 -0.87
CA PRO A 74 17.17 -2.34 -1.09
C PRO A 74 18.31 -3.15 -1.72
N ASP A 75 19.25 -2.46 -2.37
CA ASP A 75 20.49 -3.04 -2.85
C ASP A 75 21.26 -3.61 -1.64
N PRO A 76 21.60 -4.92 -1.64
CA PRO A 76 22.37 -5.52 -0.55
C PRO A 76 23.76 -4.89 -0.37
N LEU A 77 24.29 -4.16 -1.35
CA LEU A 77 25.55 -3.42 -1.26
C LEU A 77 25.38 -1.98 -0.77
N GLY A 78 24.14 -1.51 -0.60
CA GLY A 78 23.82 -0.13 -0.27
C GLY A 78 23.99 0.83 -1.45
N PRO A 79 23.82 2.14 -1.22
CA PRO A 79 24.01 3.18 -2.22
C PRO A 79 25.47 3.41 -2.62
#